data_AF-A0AAJ0CPE9-F1
#
_entry.id   AF-A0AAJ0CPE9-F1
#
_cell.length_a   1.000
_cell.length_b   1.000
_cell.length_c   1.000
_cell.angle_alpha   90.00
_cell.angle_beta   90.00
_cell.angle_gamma   90.00
#
_symmetry.space_group_name_H-M   'P 1'
#
loop_
_entity.id
_entity.type
_entity.pdbx_description
1 polymer ?
#
loop_
_entity_poly.entity_id
_entity_poly.type
_entity_poly.pdbx_seq_one_letter_code
_entity_poly.pdbx_strand_id
1 'polypeptide(L)'
;MPAISNEEKEVTLSTLNVPDTERKPYRIGRGEQGVLTYEPYKSILLPLWRFRTVPLARQSAANLWTRFGQFHEEGDFVGMDMTRKFIQMGMTRAKRYANHAGGRKFRVSATREEIPKSEAHKGKEEKEQASQIFREYWERCRAHEGYQEMKRAFLQEQKRDRSRRSAQ
;
A
#
# COMPACT_ATOMS: atom_id res chain seq x y z
N MET A 1 -39.41 20.42 1.60
CA MET A 1 -38.05 19.99 1.21
C MET A 1 -37.61 18.94 2.22
N PRO A 2 -37.67 17.65 1.91
CA PRO A 2 -37.42 16.61 2.90
C PRO A 2 -35.92 16.50 3.20
N ALA A 3 -35.61 16.35 4.47
CA ALA A 3 -34.27 16.09 4.99
C ALA A 3 -33.77 14.75 4.44
N ILE A 4 -32.59 14.76 3.81
CA ILE A 4 -31.93 13.53 3.37
C ILE A 4 -31.38 12.84 4.63
N SER A 5 -31.96 11.68 4.91
CA SER A 5 -31.76 10.85 6.08
C SER A 5 -30.29 10.46 6.30
N ASN A 6 -29.91 10.39 7.58
CA ASN A 6 -28.61 9.96 8.12
C ASN A 6 -28.30 8.46 7.88
N GLU A 7 -28.98 7.78 6.97
CA GLU A 7 -28.92 6.32 6.76
C GLU A 7 -27.75 5.85 5.88
N GLU A 8 -27.06 6.75 5.16
CA GLU A 8 -25.90 6.35 4.33
C GLU A 8 -24.58 6.28 5.10
N LYS A 9 -24.56 6.64 6.40
CA LYS A 9 -23.37 6.59 7.25
C LYS A 9 -23.18 5.26 7.98
N GLU A 10 -24.10 4.31 7.83
CA GLU A 10 -24.07 3.00 8.50
C GLU A 10 -23.53 1.88 7.60
N VAL A 11 -22.82 2.20 6.52
CA VAL A 11 -22.06 1.23 5.72
C VAL A 11 -20.62 1.18 6.24
N THR A 12 -20.45 0.96 7.54
CA THR A 12 -19.14 0.74 8.16
C THR A 12 -19.25 -0.36 9.21
N LEU A 13 -18.45 -1.42 9.01
CA LEU A 13 -17.72 -2.19 10.06
C LEU A 13 -18.16 -3.63 10.41
N SER A 14 -19.07 -4.29 9.71
CA SER A 14 -19.44 -5.69 10.05
C SER A 14 -18.95 -6.79 9.08
N THR A 15 -18.29 -6.48 7.95
CA THR A 15 -17.93 -7.52 6.94
C THR A 15 -16.46 -7.96 6.96
N LEU A 16 -15.63 -7.55 7.94
CA LEU A 16 -14.20 -7.94 7.97
C LEU A 16 -13.82 -8.85 9.14
N ASN A 17 -14.79 -9.44 9.82
CA ASN A 17 -14.52 -10.51 10.78
C ASN A 17 -14.31 -11.85 10.07
N VAL A 18 -13.31 -11.90 9.17
CA VAL A 18 -12.76 -13.19 8.69
C VAL A 18 -11.96 -13.76 9.85
N PRO A 19 -12.35 -14.92 10.41
CA PRO A 19 -11.63 -15.56 11.50
C PRO A 19 -10.14 -15.69 11.15
N ASP A 20 -9.27 -15.41 12.12
CA ASP A 20 -7.80 -15.50 11.98
C ASP A 20 -7.33 -16.85 11.42
N THR A 21 -8.15 -17.90 11.59
CA THR A 21 -7.92 -19.27 11.15
C THR A 21 -7.91 -19.48 9.62
N GLU A 22 -8.44 -18.57 8.81
CA GLU A 22 -8.47 -18.72 7.33
C GLU A 22 -7.45 -17.82 6.59
N ARG A 23 -6.76 -16.93 7.31
CA ARG A 23 -5.78 -16.04 6.68
C ARG A 23 -4.50 -16.82 6.41
N LYS A 24 -4.08 -16.90 5.13
CA LYS A 24 -2.74 -17.39 4.78
C LYS A 24 -1.71 -16.64 5.63
N PRO A 25 -0.76 -17.32 6.29
CA PRO A 25 0.12 -16.67 7.25
C PRO A 25 0.88 -15.53 6.57
N TYR A 26 0.61 -14.30 7.00
CA TYR A 26 1.27 -13.12 6.45
C TYR A 26 2.76 -13.17 6.80
N ARG A 27 3.63 -12.80 5.86
CA ARG A 27 5.06 -12.62 6.11
C ARG A 27 5.51 -11.29 5.55
N ILE A 28 6.36 -10.60 6.29
CA ILE A 28 6.97 -9.36 5.83
C ILE A 28 7.97 -9.70 4.72
N GLY A 29 7.51 -9.68 3.47
CA GLY A 29 8.33 -9.85 2.27
C GLY A 29 9.21 -8.64 1.97
N ARG A 30 10.15 -8.81 1.01
CA ARG A 30 10.96 -7.70 0.48
C ARG A 30 10.13 -6.86 -0.49
N GLY A 31 10.11 -5.54 -0.28
CA GLY A 31 9.46 -4.59 -1.18
C GLY A 31 7.93 -4.71 -1.22
N GLU A 32 7.39 -4.77 -2.44
CA GLU A 32 5.94 -4.74 -2.75
C GLU A 32 5.36 -6.12 -3.08
N GLN A 33 6.08 -7.21 -2.78
CA GLN A 33 5.61 -8.57 -3.08
C GLN A 33 4.33 -8.91 -2.29
N GLY A 34 3.34 -9.48 -2.97
CA GLY A 34 2.08 -9.98 -2.39
C GLY A 34 1.01 -8.92 -2.11
N VAL A 35 1.31 -7.63 -2.32
CA VAL A 35 0.42 -6.50 -1.99
C VAL A 35 -0.90 -6.56 -2.75
N LEU A 36 -0.87 -7.01 -4.00
CA LEU A 36 -2.03 -7.06 -4.88
C LEU A 36 -2.79 -8.39 -4.84
N THR A 37 -2.40 -9.32 -3.95
CA THR A 37 -2.96 -10.68 -3.88
C THR A 37 -3.48 -11.06 -2.51
N TYR A 38 -3.22 -10.24 -1.48
CA TYR A 38 -3.52 -10.58 -0.10
C TYR A 38 -4.82 -9.90 0.34
N GLU A 39 -5.89 -10.70 0.40
CA GLU A 39 -7.21 -10.27 0.84
C GLU A 39 -7.30 -10.28 2.38
N PRO A 40 -8.19 -9.46 2.98
CA PRO A 40 -9.11 -8.50 2.34
C PRO A 40 -8.46 -7.15 1.98
N TYR A 41 -7.20 -6.96 2.38
CA TYR A 41 -6.51 -5.67 2.30
C TYR A 41 -6.37 -5.14 0.88
N LYS A 42 -6.12 -6.02 -0.10
CA LYS A 42 -6.09 -5.62 -1.50
C LYS A 42 -7.44 -5.00 -1.92
N SER A 43 -8.57 -5.65 -1.63
CA SER A 43 -9.90 -5.13 -2.00
C SER A 43 -10.22 -3.80 -1.32
N ILE A 44 -9.75 -3.59 -0.08
CA ILE A 44 -9.95 -2.35 0.67
C ILE A 44 -9.06 -1.21 0.15
N LEU A 45 -7.79 -1.49 -0.12
CA LEU A 45 -6.78 -0.46 -0.39
C LEU A 45 -6.65 -0.12 -1.88
N LEU A 46 -6.90 -1.07 -2.78
CA LEU A 46 -6.76 -0.87 -4.22
C LEU A 46 -7.67 0.24 -4.78
N PRO A 47 -8.95 0.38 -4.38
CA PRO A 47 -9.82 1.47 -4.85
C PRO A 47 -9.31 2.87 -4.46
N LEU A 48 -8.62 2.98 -3.32
CA LEU A 48 -8.06 4.22 -2.81
C LEU A 48 -6.78 4.64 -3.54
N TRP A 49 -6.15 3.72 -4.27
CA TRP A 49 -4.82 3.91 -4.83
C TRP A 49 -4.84 4.45 -6.28
N ARG A 50 -4.64 5.77 -6.42
CA ARG A 50 -4.73 6.52 -7.69
C ARG A 50 -3.65 7.60 -7.78
N PHE A 51 -3.01 7.75 -8.94
CA PHE A 51 -1.93 8.72 -9.14
C PHE A 51 -1.82 9.20 -10.60
N ARG A 52 -2.97 9.29 -11.28
CA ARG A 52 -2.98 9.77 -12.67
C ARG A 52 -2.54 11.22 -12.76
N THR A 53 -3.02 12.06 -11.86
CA THR A 53 -2.68 13.49 -11.73
C THR A 53 -2.22 13.79 -10.31
N VAL A 54 -1.60 14.96 -10.11
CA VAL A 54 -1.12 15.40 -8.79
C VAL A 54 -2.26 15.50 -7.76
N PRO A 55 -3.44 16.09 -8.06
CA PRO A 55 -4.56 16.11 -7.11
C PRO A 55 -5.04 14.71 -6.72
N LEU A 56 -5.12 13.78 -7.68
CA LEU A 56 -5.49 12.39 -7.39
C LEU A 56 -4.44 11.68 -6.53
N ALA A 57 -3.14 11.95 -6.74
CA ALA A 57 -2.09 11.40 -5.91
C ALA A 57 -2.16 11.93 -4.46
N ARG A 58 -2.44 13.23 -4.27
CA ARG A 58 -2.66 13.81 -2.94
C ARG A 58 -3.84 13.16 -2.22
N GLN A 59 -4.99 13.07 -2.88
CA GLN A 59 -6.18 12.44 -2.32
C GLN A 59 -5.95 10.96 -2.01
N SER A 60 -5.28 10.24 -2.92
CA SER A 60 -4.96 8.82 -2.72
C SER A 60 -4.05 8.59 -1.53
N ALA A 61 -2.96 9.35 -1.42
CA ALA A 61 -2.02 9.22 -0.31
C ALA A 61 -2.67 9.58 1.03
N ALA A 62 -3.52 10.61 1.05
CA ALA A 62 -4.30 10.98 2.25
C ALA A 62 -5.29 9.87 2.65
N ASN A 63 -6.05 9.31 1.71
CA ASN A 63 -6.99 8.22 2.00
C ASN A 63 -6.30 6.97 2.52
N LEU A 64 -5.14 6.61 1.93
CA LEU A 64 -4.32 5.50 2.43
C LEU A 64 -3.79 5.81 3.82
N TRP A 65 -3.35 7.03 4.10
CA TRP A 65 -2.93 7.42 5.45
C TRP A 65 -4.06 7.30 6.47
N THR A 66 -5.27 7.73 6.14
CA THR A 66 -6.45 7.53 6.99
C THR A 66 -6.67 6.05 7.27
N ARG A 67 -6.61 5.19 6.25
CA ARG A 67 -6.80 3.75 6.45
C ARG A 67 -5.67 3.11 7.28
N PHE A 68 -4.44 3.61 7.15
CA PHE A 68 -3.31 3.21 7.99
C PHE A 68 -3.57 3.52 9.47
N GLY A 69 -4.10 4.72 9.78
CA GLY A 69 -4.48 5.10 11.14
C GLY A 69 -5.60 4.23 11.71
N GLN A 70 -6.62 3.92 10.91
CA GLN A 70 -7.70 3.02 11.34
C GLN A 70 -7.17 1.61 11.67
N PHE A 71 -6.30 1.05 10.83
CA PHE A 71 -5.68 -0.24 11.13
C PHE A 71 -4.82 -0.21 12.40
N HIS A 72 -4.19 0.93 12.70
CA HIS A 72 -3.47 1.10 13.96
C HIS A 72 -4.41 1.07 15.17
N GLU A 73 -5.52 1.81 15.11
CA GLU A 73 -6.56 1.82 16.15
C GLU A 73 -7.19 0.43 16.35
N GLU A 74 -7.36 -0.33 15.26
CA GLU A 74 -7.86 -1.71 15.26
C GLU A 74 -6.80 -2.73 15.78
N GLY A 75 -5.55 -2.32 15.99
CA GLY A 75 -4.47 -3.25 16.35
C GLY A 75 -4.05 -4.20 15.21
N ASP A 76 -4.40 -3.87 13.96
CA ASP A 76 -4.11 -4.68 12.78
C ASP A 76 -2.78 -4.29 12.11
N PHE A 77 -1.70 -4.94 12.54
CA PHE A 77 -0.38 -4.74 11.95
C PHE A 77 -0.34 -5.05 10.44
N VAL A 78 -1.04 -6.09 9.99
CA VAL A 78 -1.00 -6.53 8.59
C VAL A 78 -1.64 -5.47 7.71
N GLY A 79 -2.75 -4.89 8.15
CA GLY A 79 -3.40 -3.77 7.48
C GLY A 79 -2.50 -2.53 7.41
N MET A 80 -1.81 -2.20 8.50
CA MET A 80 -0.83 -1.11 8.48
C MET A 80 0.31 -1.35 7.49
N ASP A 81 0.93 -2.55 7.49
CA ASP A 81 2.04 -2.84 6.59
C ASP A 81 1.60 -2.92 5.12
N MET A 82 0.40 -3.45 4.85
CA MET A 82 -0.17 -3.44 3.50
C MET A 82 -0.40 -2.02 3.01
N THR A 83 -0.97 -1.16 3.84
CA THR A 83 -1.20 0.24 3.49
C THR A 83 0.11 0.96 3.18
N ARG A 84 1.13 0.80 4.03
CA ARG A 84 2.48 1.31 3.79
C ARG A 84 3.06 0.79 2.45
N LYS A 85 2.84 -0.48 2.12
CA LYS A 85 3.28 -1.06 0.83
C LYS A 85 2.52 -0.50 -0.37
N PHE A 86 1.22 -0.22 -0.26
CA PHE A 86 0.45 0.47 -1.30
C PHE A 86 0.98 1.89 -1.54
N ILE A 87 1.31 2.62 -0.46
CA ILE A 87 1.95 3.94 -0.56
C ILE A 87 3.32 3.82 -1.23
N GLN A 88 4.16 2.84 -0.85
CA GLN A 88 5.43 2.56 -1.51
C GLN A 88 5.26 2.27 -3.01
N MET A 89 4.27 1.45 -3.37
CA MET A 89 3.93 1.13 -4.75
C MET A 89 3.46 2.35 -5.55
N GLY A 90 2.78 3.31 -4.90
CA GLY A 90 2.46 4.61 -5.48
C GLY A 90 3.72 5.41 -5.82
N MET A 91 4.65 5.51 -4.88
CA MET A 91 5.93 6.20 -5.05
C MET A 91 6.75 5.60 -6.20
N THR A 92 6.96 4.28 -6.21
CA THR A 92 7.82 3.60 -7.18
C THR A 92 7.20 3.60 -8.58
N ARG A 93 5.89 3.35 -8.71
CA ARG A 93 5.23 3.37 -10.01
C ARG A 93 5.14 4.78 -10.56
N ALA A 94 4.80 5.80 -9.76
CA ALA A 94 4.82 7.19 -10.22
C ALA A 94 6.20 7.58 -10.75
N LYS A 95 7.29 7.24 -10.03
CA LYS A 95 8.66 7.49 -10.51
C LYS A 95 8.96 6.74 -11.82
N ARG A 96 8.46 5.51 -11.97
CA ARG A 96 8.61 4.75 -13.22
C ARG A 96 7.90 5.43 -14.39
N TYR A 97 6.70 5.99 -14.21
CA TYR A 97 5.99 6.76 -15.25
C TYR A 97 6.65 8.12 -15.52
N ALA A 98 7.34 8.72 -14.54
CA ALA A 98 8.17 9.89 -14.76
C ALA A 98 9.41 9.56 -15.60
N ASN A 99 10.00 8.37 -15.43
CA ASN A 99 11.18 7.95 -16.18
C ASN A 99 10.84 7.37 -17.56
N HIS A 100 9.66 6.79 -17.75
CA HIS A 100 9.25 6.15 -18.99
C HIS A 100 7.80 6.52 -19.31
N ALA A 101 7.56 7.23 -20.42
CA ALA A 101 6.23 7.74 -20.81
C ALA A 101 5.12 6.67 -20.81
N GLY A 102 5.44 5.44 -21.23
CA GLY A 102 4.50 4.31 -21.24
C GLY A 102 4.49 3.45 -19.96
N GLY A 103 5.29 3.79 -18.94
CA GLY A 103 5.48 3.00 -17.73
C GLY A 103 6.16 1.64 -17.93
N ARG A 104 6.57 1.31 -19.17
CA ARG A 104 7.34 0.11 -19.53
C ARG A 104 8.83 0.39 -19.36
N LYS A 105 9.48 -0.38 -18.48
CA LYS A 105 10.92 -0.31 -18.24
C LYS A 105 11.72 -1.17 -19.22
N PHE A 106 11.13 -2.27 -19.68
CA PHE A 106 11.81 -3.24 -20.55
C PHE A 106 11.12 -3.31 -21.91
N ARG A 107 11.91 -3.56 -22.95
CA ARG A 107 11.42 -3.82 -24.30
C ARG A 107 10.66 -5.16 -24.32
N VAL A 108 9.66 -5.29 -25.19
CA VAL A 108 8.95 -6.56 -25.39
C VAL A 108 9.80 -7.39 -26.35
N SER A 109 10.79 -8.09 -25.80
CA SER A 109 11.73 -8.95 -26.51
C SER A 109 12.06 -10.18 -25.67
N ALA A 110 12.62 -11.23 -26.30
CA ALA A 110 13.10 -12.41 -25.59
C ALA A 110 14.21 -12.07 -24.57
N THR A 111 15.00 -11.03 -24.85
CA THR A 111 15.98 -10.43 -23.95
C THR A 111 15.35 -9.31 -23.12
N ARG A 112 15.70 -9.26 -21.82
CA ARG A 112 15.16 -8.28 -20.86
C ARG A 112 15.91 -6.94 -20.94
N GLU A 113 15.88 -6.32 -22.11
CA GLU A 113 16.58 -5.06 -22.37
C GLU A 113 15.87 -3.86 -21.75
N GLU A 114 16.59 -3.06 -20.97
CA GLU A 114 16.08 -1.83 -20.38
C GLU A 114 15.93 -0.73 -21.45
N ILE A 115 14.77 -0.10 -21.47
CA ILE A 115 14.50 1.06 -22.32
C ILE A 115 15.18 2.27 -21.67
N PRO A 116 15.86 3.13 -22.45
CA PRO A 116 16.39 4.40 -21.95
C PRO A 116 15.32 5.23 -21.24
N LYS A 117 15.74 5.98 -20.23
CA LYS A 117 14.85 6.94 -19.57
C LYS A 117 14.52 8.06 -20.55
N SER A 118 13.28 8.51 -20.55
CA SER A 118 12.85 9.67 -21.33
C SER A 118 13.40 10.96 -20.69
N GLU A 119 14.16 11.74 -21.46
CA GLU A 119 14.72 13.00 -20.97
C GLU A 119 13.62 14.05 -20.74
N ALA A 120 12.64 14.13 -21.64
CA ALA A 120 11.43 14.93 -21.47
C ALA A 120 10.23 14.27 -22.17
N HIS A 121 9.09 14.22 -21.48
CA HIS A 121 7.80 13.85 -22.07
C HIS A 121 6.65 14.48 -21.31
N LYS A 122 5.51 14.63 -22.00
CA LYS A 122 4.27 15.18 -21.42
C LYS A 122 3.87 14.39 -20.17
N GLY A 123 3.71 15.09 -19.05
CA GLY A 123 3.32 14.50 -17.77
C GLY A 123 4.45 13.95 -16.90
N LYS A 124 5.73 14.05 -17.32
CA LYS A 124 6.88 13.66 -16.49
C LYS A 124 6.88 14.37 -15.14
N GLU A 125 6.74 15.69 -15.15
CA GLU A 125 6.74 16.52 -13.94
C GLU A 125 5.59 16.16 -12.99
N GLU A 126 4.37 15.97 -13.50
CA GLU A 126 3.23 15.55 -12.68
C GLU A 126 3.48 14.18 -12.01
N LYS A 127 4.14 13.26 -12.71
CA LYS A 127 4.48 11.94 -12.16
C LYS A 127 5.60 12.01 -11.13
N GLU A 128 6.55 12.91 -11.30
CA GLU A 128 7.59 13.19 -10.34
C GLU A 128 7.01 13.79 -9.04
N GLN A 129 6.14 14.78 -9.17
CA GLN A 129 5.41 15.36 -8.04
C GLN A 129 4.52 14.33 -7.34
N ALA A 130 3.80 13.49 -8.10
CA ALA A 130 3.03 12.39 -7.52
C ALA A 130 3.93 11.41 -6.73
N SER A 131 5.12 11.08 -7.24
CA SER A 131 6.09 10.23 -6.55
C SER A 131 6.57 10.85 -5.24
N GLN A 132 6.85 12.15 -5.23
CA GLN A 132 7.25 12.89 -4.03
C GLN A 132 6.15 12.88 -2.96
N ILE A 133 4.89 13.10 -3.35
CA ILE A 133 3.74 13.01 -2.44
C ILE A 133 3.68 11.64 -1.76
N PHE A 134 3.74 10.54 -2.51
CA PHE A 134 3.73 9.20 -1.88
C PHE A 134 4.97 8.95 -1.03
N ARG A 135 6.12 9.52 -1.39
CA ARG A 135 7.35 9.38 -0.60
C ARG A 135 7.19 10.00 0.79
N GLU A 136 6.63 11.21 0.89
CA GLU A 136 6.37 11.87 2.18
C GLU A 136 5.49 11.00 3.09
N TYR A 137 4.39 10.47 2.57
CA TYR A 137 3.51 9.57 3.33
C TYR A 137 4.18 8.24 3.69
N TRP A 138 5.02 7.70 2.80
CA TRP A 138 5.76 6.47 3.07
C TRP A 138 6.77 6.66 4.21
N GLU A 139 7.47 7.81 4.23
CA GLU A 139 8.37 8.19 5.32
C GLU A 139 7.60 8.34 6.63
N ARG A 140 6.41 8.97 6.60
CA ARG A 140 5.51 9.06 7.78
C ARG A 140 5.10 7.69 8.32
N CYS A 141 4.64 6.77 7.47
CA CYS A 141 4.28 5.41 7.90
C CYS A 141 5.46 4.67 8.54
N ARG A 142 6.70 4.89 8.05
CA ARG A 142 7.89 4.26 8.61
C ARG A 142 8.33 4.89 9.94
N ALA A 143 8.15 6.20 10.08
CA ALA A 143 8.47 6.93 11.30
C ALA A 143 7.42 6.74 12.40
N HIS A 144 6.20 6.31 12.05
CA HIS A 144 5.11 6.09 13.01
C HIS A 144 5.49 5.07 14.10
N GLU A 145 5.46 5.52 15.36
CA GLU A 145 5.93 4.75 16.51
C GLU A 145 5.15 3.44 16.69
N GLY A 146 3.81 3.50 16.67
CA GLY A 146 2.96 2.31 16.78
C GLY A 146 3.22 1.28 15.67
N TYR A 147 3.61 1.73 14.47
CA TYR A 147 3.97 0.80 13.40
C TYR A 147 5.27 0.07 13.72
N GLN A 148 6.26 0.77 14.25
CA GLN A 148 7.55 0.19 14.62
C GLN A 148 7.41 -0.79 15.79
N GLU A 149 6.53 -0.50 16.75
CA GLU A 149 6.21 -1.38 17.88
C GLU A 149 5.51 -2.65 17.43
N MET A 150 4.40 -2.51 16.71
CA MET A 150 3.63 -3.66 16.21
C MET A 150 4.46 -4.53 15.26
N LYS A 151 5.30 -3.91 14.43
CA LYS A 151 6.25 -4.65 13.58
C LYS A 151 7.23 -5.48 14.39
N ARG A 152 7.78 -4.91 15.48
CA ARG A 152 8.71 -5.63 16.36
C ARG A 152 8.01 -6.82 17.03
N ALA A 153 6.81 -6.62 17.57
CA ALA A 153 6.01 -7.68 18.18
C ALA A 153 5.72 -8.81 17.18
N PHE A 154 5.22 -8.46 15.99
CA PHE A 154 4.90 -9.41 14.93
C PHE A 154 6.11 -10.23 14.48
N LEU A 155 7.29 -9.61 14.32
CA LEU A 155 8.52 -10.33 13.98
C LEU A 155 8.99 -11.29 15.08
N GLN A 156 8.82 -10.92 16.34
CA GLN A 156 9.14 -11.80 17.47
C GLN A 156 8.21 -13.02 17.51
N GLU A 157 6.92 -12.81 17.28
CA GLU A 157 5.93 -13.88 17.21
C GLU A 157 6.23 -14.85 16.05
N GLN A 158 6.50 -14.35 14.84
CA GLN A 158 6.90 -15.20 13.72
C GLN A 158 8.16 -16.04 14.00
N LYS A 159 9.12 -15.47 14.73
CA LYS A 159 10.33 -16.20 15.14
C LYS A 159 9.98 -17.33 16.10
N ARG A 160 9.14 -17.06 17.11
CA ARG A 160 8.65 -18.06 18.08
C ARG A 160 7.91 -19.19 17.39
N ASP A 161 7.01 -18.88 16.47
CA ASP A 161 6.25 -19.88 15.72
C ASP A 161 7.14 -20.74 14.82
N ARG A 162 8.13 -20.13 14.17
CA ARG A 162 9.11 -20.88 13.38
C ARG A 162 9.90 -21.86 14.25
N SER A 163 10.33 -21.43 15.44
CA SER A 163 11.05 -22.29 16.39
C SER A 163 10.19 -23.43 16.93
N ARG A 164 8.90 -23.19 17.21
CA ARG A 164 7.95 -24.24 17.63
C ARG A 164 7.78 -25.31 16.54
N ARG A 165 7.58 -24.89 15.29
CA ARG A 165 7.40 -25.80 14.15
C ARG A 165 8.65 -26.60 13.79
N SER A 166 9.85 -26.12 14.15
CA SER A 166 11.11 -26.86 13.91
C SER A 166 11.46 -27.85 15.02
N ALA A 167 10.79 -27.78 16.17
CA ALA A 167 11.03 -28.65 17.33
C ALA A 167 10.06 -29.85 17.38
N GLN A 168 9.15 -29.94 16.41
CA GLN A 168 8.13 -30.97 16.26
C GLN A 168 8.32 -31.71 14.95
#